data_AF-A0A3D5P8Q4-F1
#
_entry.id   AF-A0A3D5P8Q4-F1
#
_cell.length_a   1.000
_cell.length_b   1.000
_cell.length_c   1.000
_cell.angle_alpha   90.00
_cell.angle_beta   90.00
_cell.angle_gamma   90.00
#
_symmetry.space_group_name_H-M   'P 1'
#
loop_
_entity.id
_entity.type
_entity.pdbx_description
1 polymer ?
#
loop_
_entity_poly.entity_id
_entity_poly.type
_entity_poly.pdbx_seq_one_letter_code
_entity_poly.pdbx_strand_id
1 'polypeptide(L)' 'MEEVQKRSVCSGINFRSIRDSRFKTARISINFLLPLKKETAAKNALLPFLLTRS' A
#
# COMPACT_ATOMS: atom_id res chain seq x y z
N MET A 1 5.14 16.94 -16.24
CA MET A 1 6.16 16.09 -15.59
C MET A 1 5.45 15.23 -14.57
N GLU A 2 5.57 13.91 -14.67
CA GLU A 2 5.13 13.00 -13.61
C GLU A 2 6.08 13.17 -12.42
N GLU A 3 5.62 13.81 -11.36
CA GLU A 3 6.42 13.96 -10.15
C GLU A 3 6.15 12.76 -9.23
N VAL A 4 7.17 11.91 -9.06
CA VAL A 4 7.11 10.80 -8.12
C VAL A 4 7.59 11.29 -6.76
N GLN A 5 6.66 11.48 -5.83
CA GLN A 5 6.96 11.86 -4.46
C GLN A 5 7.05 10.62 -3.56
N LYS A 6 8.09 10.55 -2.74
CA LYS A 6 8.27 9.50 -1.71
C LYS A 6 8.44 10.17 -0.36
N ARG A 7 7.72 9.70 0.66
CA ARG A 7 7.92 10.13 2.06
C ARG A 7 7.64 8.98 3.02
N SER A 8 8.35 8.94 4.13
CA SER A 8 7.95 8.09 5.26
C SER A 8 6.76 8.75 5.98
N VAL A 9 5.78 7.94 6.38
CA VAL A 9 4.64 8.41 7.19
C VAL A 9 4.97 8.21 8.67
N CYS A 10 5.44 7.02 9.00
CA CYS A 10 5.98 6.65 10.31
C CYS A 10 6.88 5.41 10.14
N SER A 11 7.43 4.91 11.25
CA SER A 11 8.29 3.72 11.23
C SER A 11 7.59 2.53 10.54
N GLY A 12 8.23 1.97 9.52
CA GLY A 12 7.70 0.84 8.74
C GLY A 12 6.67 1.20 7.66
N ILE A 13 6.23 2.46 7.54
CA ILE A 13 5.23 2.89 6.55
C ILE A 13 5.81 3.93 5.59
N ASN A 14 5.83 3.57 4.31
CA ASN A 14 6.30 4.42 3.23
C ASN A 14 5.15 4.80 2.29
N PHE A 15 5.05 6.08 1.97
CA PHE A 15 4.10 6.62 1.02
C PHE A 15 4.79 6.97 -0.29
N ARG A 16 4.16 6.58 -1.40
CA ARG A 16 4.55 6.97 -2.75
C ARG A 16 3.35 7.55 -3.48
N SER A 17 3.51 8.75 -4.03
CA SER A 17 2.51 9.39 -4.89
C SER A 17 3.10 9.60 -6.27
N ILE A 18 2.27 9.40 -7.28
CA ILE A 18 2.54 9.76 -8.67
C ILE A 18 1.38 10.67 -9.05
N ARG A 19 1.67 11.95 -9.29
CA ARG A 19 0.67 12.90 -9.77
C ARG A 19 0.76 13.01 -11.28
N ASP A 20 -0.37 12.79 -11.92
CA ASP A 20 -0.51 12.89 -13.35
C ASP A 20 -1.85 13.55 -13.70
N SER A 21 -1.77 14.72 -14.32
CA SER A 21 -2.92 15.56 -14.68
C SER A 21 -3.81 14.94 -15.76
N ARG A 22 -3.37 13.85 -16.41
CA ARG A 22 -4.18 13.11 -17.39
C ARG A 22 -5.34 12.35 -16.72
N PHE A 23 -5.25 12.03 -15.43
CA PHE A 23 -6.26 11.28 -14.69
C PHE A 23 -7.10 12.20 -13.79
N LYS A 24 -8.43 12.09 -13.90
CA LYS A 24 -9.39 12.82 -13.03
C LYS A 24 -9.75 12.03 -11.76
N THR A 25 -9.33 10.77 -11.67
CA THR A 25 -9.59 9.87 -10.54
C THR A 25 -8.30 9.55 -9.81
N ALA A 26 -8.42 9.28 -8.51
CA ALA A 26 -7.31 8.79 -7.69
C ALA A 26 -7.41 7.28 -7.54
N ARG A 27 -6.27 6.59 -7.64
CA ARG A 27 -6.11 5.20 -7.21
C ARG A 27 -5.23 5.16 -5.98
N ILE A 28 -5.73 4.58 -4.91
CA ILE A 28 -4.96 4.31 -3.70
C ILE A 28 -4.73 2.80 -3.63
N SER A 29 -3.51 2.39 -3.30
CA SER A 29 -3.17 0.97 -3.11
C SER A 29 -2.26 0.84 -1.90
N ILE A 30 -2.61 -0.10 -1.01
CA ILE A 30 -1.87 -0.41 0.20
C ILE A 30 -1.26 -1.79 0.01
N ASN A 31 0.05 -1.90 0.20
CA ASN A 31 0.79 -3.16 0.02
C ASN A 31 1.50 -3.51 1.33
N PHE A 32 1.38 -4.76 1.75
CA PHE A 32 2.01 -5.28 2.96
C PHE A 32 3.23 -6.12 2.58
N LEU A 33 4.42 -5.69 3.00
CA LEU A 33 5.63 -6.52 2.97
C LEU A 33 5.85 -7.10 4.36
N LEU A 34 5.30 -8.29 4.59
CA LEU A 34 5.37 -8.98 5.89
C LEU A 34 6.26 -10.23 5.77
N PRO A 35 6.97 -10.63 6.84
CA PRO A 35 7.78 -11.83 6.83
C PRO A 35 6.95 -13.09 6.53
N LEU A 36 7.49 -13.95 5.68
CA LEU A 36 6.91 -15.26 5.41
C LEU A 36 7.35 -16.26 6.49
N LYS A 37 6.52 -16.40 7.53
CA LYS A 37 6.73 -17.35 8.63
C LYS A 37 5.52 -18.27 8.75
N LYS A 38 5.75 -19.55 9.05
CA LYS A 38 4.70 -20.58 9.10
C LYS A 38 3.56 -20.18 10.04
N GLU A 39 3.90 -19.55 11.16
CA GLU A 39 2.97 -19.18 12.23
C GLU A 39 2.07 -17.99 11.86
N THR A 40 2.53 -17.13 10.94
CA THR A 40 1.84 -15.88 10.59
C THR A 40 1.38 -15.80 9.14
N ALA A 41 1.82 -16.71 8.26
CA ALA A 41 1.51 -16.66 6.82
C ALA A 41 0.00 -16.58 6.55
N ALA A 42 -0.79 -17.46 7.17
CA ALA A 42 -2.25 -17.47 7.01
C ALA A 42 -2.90 -16.17 7.51
N LYS A 43 -2.50 -15.69 8.69
CA LYS A 43 -3.02 -14.42 9.26
C LYS A 43 -2.69 -13.22 8.37
N ASN A 44 -1.44 -13.13 7.90
CA ASN A 44 -0.97 -12.05 7.04
C ASN A 44 -1.70 -12.04 5.68
N ALA A 45 -1.99 -13.22 5.12
CA ALA A 45 -2.71 -13.35 3.84
C ALA A 45 -4.16 -12.86 3.90
N LEU A 46 -4.79 -12.89 5.09
CA LEU A 46 -6.17 -12.43 5.29
C LEU A 46 -6.28 -10.90 5.39
N LEU A 47 -5.20 -10.19 5.74
CA LEU A 47 -5.23 -8.75 5.99
C LEU A 47 -5.84 -7.92 4.85
N PRO A 48 -5.51 -8.14 3.56
CA PRO A 48 -6.09 -7.34 2.47
C PRO A 48 -7.63 -7.43 2.46
N PHE A 49 -8.17 -8.63 2.65
CA PHE A 49 -9.61 -8.88 2.59
C PHE A 49 -10.36 -8.30 3.79
N LEU A 50 -9.74 -8.28 4.96
CA LEU A 50 -10.32 -7.67 6.17
C LEU A 50 -10.33 -6.14 6.11
N LEU A 51 -9.40 -5.54 5.37
CA LEU A 51 -9.23 -4.08 5.29
C LEU A 51 -9.94 -3.46 4.08
N THR A 52 -10.44 -4.27 3.15
CA THR A 52 -11.28 -3.83 2.03
C THR A 52 -12.76 -4.07 2.34
N ARG A 53 -13.63 -3.16 1.92
CA ARG A 53 -15.06 -3.49 1.77
C ARG A 53 -15.26 -4.14 0.39
N SER A 54 -15.96 -5.26 0.37
CA SER A 54 -16.45 -5.94 -0.84
C SER A 54 -17.51 -5.10 -1.54
#